data_AF-C0B5C5-F1
#
_entry.id   AF-C0B5C5-F1
#
_cell.length_a   1.000
_cell.length_b   1.000
_cell.length_c   1.000
_cell.angle_alpha   90.00
_cell.angle_beta   90.00
_cell.angle_gamma   90.00
#
_symmetry.space_group_name_H-M   'P 1'
#
loop_
_entity.id
_entity.type
_entity.pdbx_description
1 polymer ?
#
loop_
_entity_poly.entity_id
_entity_poly.type
_entity_poly.pdbx_seq_one_letter_code
_entity_poly.pdbx_strand_id
1 'polypeptide(L)' 'MADVYDALVGKRVYKDAYSHEQAMKMILNGECGAFNPLLMEVLVEIRDKIKEEIRYEA' A
#
# COMPACT_ATOMS: atom_id res chain seq x y z
N MET A 1 -3.53 7.34 -3.62
CA MET A 1 -3.10 5.92 -3.61
C MET A 1 -1.79 5.78 -2.84
N ALA A 2 -0.70 6.42 -3.28
CA ALA A 2 0.59 6.40 -2.57
C ALA A 2 0.45 6.85 -1.10
N ASP A 3 -0.16 8.01 -0.83
CA ASP A 3 -0.38 8.48 0.56
C ASP A 3 -1.22 7.51 1.41
N VAL A 4 -2.17 6.82 0.77
CA VAL A 4 -3.00 5.82 1.46
C VAL A 4 -2.17 4.61 1.81
N TYR A 5 -1.36 4.13 0.86
CA TYR A 5 -0.45 3.02 1.08
C TYR A 5 0.57 3.36 2.18
N ASP A 6 1.21 4.53 2.11
CA ASP A 6 2.15 5.01 3.13
C ASP A 6 1.48 5.11 4.51
N ALA A 7 0.28 5.66 4.57
CA ALA A 7 -0.46 5.73 5.82
C ALA A 7 -0.85 4.36 6.39
N LEU A 8 -0.91 3.29 5.58
CA LEU A 8 -1.19 1.92 6.02
C LEU A 8 0.07 1.20 6.52
N VAL A 9 1.20 1.36 5.83
CA VAL A 9 2.48 0.71 6.21
C VAL A 9 3.33 1.55 7.16
N GLY A 10 3.00 2.82 7.32
CA GLY A 10 3.64 3.75 8.25
C GLY A 10 3.20 3.49 9.69
N LYS A 11 4.17 3.57 10.62
CA LYS A 11 3.92 3.40 12.05
C LYS A 11 3.17 4.61 12.60
N ARG A 12 1.97 4.41 13.16
CA ARG A 12 1.21 5.47 13.84
C ARG A 12 1.41 5.36 15.34
N VAL A 13 1.30 6.49 16.05
CA VAL A 13 1.49 6.58 17.51
C VAL A 13 0.60 5.61 18.29
N TYR A 14 -0.57 5.28 17.76
CA TYR A 14 -1.62 4.50 18.42
C TYR A 14 -2.00 3.21 17.67
N LYS A 15 -1.30 2.87 16.58
CA LYS A 15 -1.64 1.72 15.74
C LYS A 15 -0.40 1.19 15.03
N ASP A 16 -0.19 -0.11 15.14
CA ASP A 16 0.87 -0.80 14.41
C ASP A 16 0.64 -0.69 12.89
N ALA A 17 1.75 -0.61 12.18
CA ALA A 17 1.75 -0.62 10.72
C ALA A 17 1.16 -1.93 10.19
N TYR A 18 0.38 -1.83 9.12
CA TYR A 18 0.01 -3.00 8.34
C TYR A 18 1.22 -3.50 7.54
N SER A 19 1.28 -4.81 7.31
CA SER A 19 2.24 -5.36 6.36
C SER A 19 1.91 -4.90 4.93
N HIS A 20 2.92 -4.91 4.05
CA HIS A 20 2.73 -4.64 2.61
C HIS A 20 1.56 -5.45 2.04
N GLU A 21 1.52 -6.76 2.30
CA GLU A 21 0.47 -7.66 1.80
C GLU A 21 -0.93 -7.24 2.27
N GLN A 22 -1.05 -6.83 3.54
CA GLN A 22 -2.32 -6.35 4.09
C GLN A 22 -2.73 -5.02 3.46
N ALA A 23 -1.81 -4.07 3.33
CA ALA A 23 -2.09 -2.78 2.71
C ALA A 23 -2.55 -2.94 1.25
N MET A 24 -1.85 -3.80 0.48
CA MET A 24 -2.24 -4.12 -0.90
C MET A 24 -3.63 -4.75 -0.96
N LYS A 25 -3.93 -5.71 -0.08
CA LYS A 25 -5.26 -6.34 -0.03
C LYS A 25 -6.36 -5.32 0.26
N MET A 26 -6.17 -4.44 1.24
CA MET A 26 -7.14 -3.40 1.60
C MET A 26 -7.41 -2.43 0.43
N ILE A 27 -6.35 -2.01 -0.27
CA ILE A 27 -6.47 -1.12 -1.44
C ILE A 27 -7.21 -1.83 -2.58
N LEU A 28 -6.84 -3.07 -2.90
CA LEU A 28 -7.44 -3.85 -3.99
C LEU A 28 -8.91 -4.22 -3.74
N ASN A 29 -9.29 -4.40 -2.47
CA ASN A 29 -10.67 -4.66 -2.06
C ASN A 29 -11.55 -3.39 -2.04
N GLY A 30 -10.98 -2.21 -2.27
CA GLY A 30 -11.70 -0.94 -2.20
C GLY A 30 -12.00 -0.46 -0.77
N GLU A 31 -11.33 -1.03 0.24
CA GLU A 31 -11.51 -0.65 1.66
C GLU A 31 -10.95 0.76 1.94
N CYS A 32 -10.12 1.28 1.03
CA CYS A 32 -9.52 2.61 1.11
C CYS A 32 -10.12 3.61 0.09
N GLY A 33 -11.31 3.29 -0.45
CA GLY A 33 -11.99 4.08 -1.46
C GLY A 33 -11.74 3.59 -2.89
N ALA A 34 -12.18 4.39 -3.86
CA ALA A 34 -12.01 4.10 -5.28
C ALA A 34 -10.77 4.81 -5.83
N PHE A 35 -9.96 4.09 -6.58
CA PHE A 35 -8.84 4.65 -7.34
C PHE A 35 -9.06 4.44 -8.84
N ASN A 36 -8.30 5.17 -9.65
CA ASN A 36 -8.31 5.00 -11.10
C ASN A 36 -7.95 3.54 -11.45
N PRO A 37 -8.78 2.82 -12.24
CA PRO A 37 -8.51 1.42 -12.62
C PRO A 37 -7.12 1.19 -13.23
N LEU A 38 -6.63 2.13 -14.05
CA LEU A 38 -5.29 2.02 -14.64
C LEU A 38 -4.20 2.05 -13.57
N LEU A 39 -4.35 2.88 -12.53
CA LEU A 39 -3.41 2.91 -11.42
C LEU A 39 -3.47 1.64 -10.59
N MET A 40 -4.65 1.00 -10.49
CA MET A 40 -4.81 -0.27 -9.78
C MET A 40 -4.09 -1.40 -10.52
N GLU A 41 -4.18 -1.45 -11.85
CA GLU A 41 -3.44 -2.40 -12.69
C GLU A 41 -1.93 -2.23 -12.52
N VAL A 42 -1.43 -1.01 -12.65
CA VAL A 42 0.00 -0.70 -12.46
C VAL A 42 0.44 -1.06 -11.05
N LEU A 43 -0.34 -0.74 -10.02
CA LEU A 43 -0.03 -1.05 -8.62
C LEU A 43 0.15 -2.57 -8.42
N VAL A 44 -0.68 -3.40 -9.04
CA VAL A 44 -0.53 -4.86 -8.99
C VAL A 44 0.76 -5.31 -9.67
N GLU A 45 1.09 -4.73 -10.82
CA GLU A 45 2.30 -5.06 -11.59
C GLU A 45 3.59 -4.72 -10.82
N ILE A 46 3.61 -3.59 -10.11
CA ILE A 46 4.82 -3.10 -9.44
C ILE A 46 4.88 -3.42 -7.94
N ARG A 47 3.92 -4.16 -7.38
CA ARG A 47 3.80 -4.39 -5.92
C ARG A 47 5.08 -4.95 -5.28
N ASP A 48 5.74 -5.89 -5.96
CA ASP A 48 6.94 -6.54 -5.43
C ASP A 48 8.13 -5.57 -5.42
N LYS A 49 8.22 -4.71 -6.44
CA LYS A 49 9.20 -3.62 -6.49
C LYS A 49 8.97 -2.61 -5.37
N ILE A 50 7.72 -2.23 -5.11
CA ILE A 50 7.37 -1.33 -3.99
C ILE A 50 7.83 -1.94 -2.65
N LYS A 51 7.62 -3.24 -2.45
CA LYS A 51 8.03 -3.95 -1.24
C LYS A 51 9.54 -3.98 -1.06
N GLU A 52 10.29 -4.13 -2.15
CA GLU A 52 11.76 -4.09 -2.14
C GLU A 52 12.26 -2.69 -1.78
N GLU A 53 11.80 -1.65 -2.47
CA GLU A 53 12.23 -0.26 -2.25
C GLU A 53 11.95 0.22 -0.82
N ILE A 54 10.76 -0.04 -0.28
CA ILE A 54 10.37 0.38 1.08
C ILE A 54 11.19 -0.33 2.15
N ARG A 55 11.68 -1.54 1.88
CA ARG A 55 12.57 -2.25 2.79
C ARG A 55 13.94 -1.59 2.93
N TYR A 56 14.37 -0.81 1.94
CA TYR A 56 15.63 -0.08 2.00
C TYR A 56 15.49 1.27 2.72
N GLU A 57 14.26 1.80 2.84
CA GLU A 57 14.00 3.10 3.48
C GLU A 57 13.60 3.00 4.97
N ALA A 58 13.26 1.81 5.47
CA ALA A 58 12.83 1.55 6.86
C ALA A 58 13.96 1.08 7.78
#